data_AF-A0A7C4IJN5-F1
#
_entry.id   AF-A0A7C4IJN5-F1
#
_cell.length_a   1.000
_cell.length_b   1.000
_cell.length_c   1.000
_cell.angle_alpha   90.00
_cell.angle_beta   90.00
_cell.angle_gamma   90.00
#
_symmetry.space_group_name_H-M   'P 1'
#
loop_
_entity.id
_entity.type
_entity.pdbx_description
1 polymer ?
#
loop_
_entity_poly.entity_id
_entity_poly.type
_entity_poly.pdbx_seq_one_letter_code
_entity_poly.pdbx_strand_id
1 'polypeptide(L)'
;MDGKDIIVANYSGFLFVDQVPAASKPTADGNGDSGIEVQTLFNADATLRIEAGDDDTLIMLTDSTSSGGTVTVTDNESHAATTSYTAGVTNLILRTNDVQATDYYSNSGDGTFVWVPALATQMSLTIDTGDATYAEVQLGGGQNRSVVGAVVHTGAGNDRVTVSAWDRYDADGVVTATVDFDPGIGSGLGNSLIVGDGGTATLEKFSGSPSHTITLSQVYVIDEGDGYAEAGILHVADASSIEELNVNATSSYSFTPAAFIEAAADIGTLNAYGQVYFAGTGAPWRAESLYISGGYVACDAVWGTLRVDSLTIDSGGVLDLSKNYLIVDWTGESNPYDTIWGYIGTAYNGGNWTGRGITTSEGDSSVKALGAMDNTFPATPYSEFGGQSVDASCVLVRLTLYGDANVDGTVNYSDLLKLSQNYNQSGKRWYHGDSTYDGVVNYPDMLLLSQNYNESIEDFDRMERSSSSAAERMAQLLADATGVLGKDAMEDLLAIVANWQ
;
A
#
# COMPACT_ATOMS: atom_id res chain seq x y z
N MET A 1 -20.40 -42.53 -30.21
CA MET A 1 -19.89 -42.59 -28.82
C MET A 1 -18.49 -41.99 -28.84
N ASP A 2 -18.35 -40.82 -29.47
CA ASP A 2 -18.13 -39.53 -28.81
C ASP A 2 -17.14 -39.63 -27.65
N GLY A 3 -15.85 -39.71 -27.96
CA GLY A 3 -14.83 -40.12 -27.01
C GLY A 3 -13.62 -39.20 -27.04
N LYS A 4 -13.38 -38.48 -25.95
CA LYS A 4 -12.10 -37.83 -25.68
C LYS A 4 -10.97 -38.86 -25.66
N ASP A 5 -9.74 -38.43 -25.90
CA ASP A 5 -8.56 -39.25 -25.64
C ASP A 5 -8.37 -39.39 -24.12
N ILE A 6 -8.67 -40.58 -23.59
CA ILE A 6 -8.64 -40.84 -22.15
C ILE A 6 -7.25 -41.28 -21.71
N ILE A 7 -6.70 -40.55 -20.74
CA ILE A 7 -5.47 -40.86 -20.04
C ILE A 7 -5.82 -41.25 -18.61
N VAL A 8 -5.52 -42.49 -18.22
CA VAL A 8 -5.84 -43.02 -16.88
C VAL A 8 -4.57 -43.19 -16.06
N ALA A 9 -4.51 -42.55 -14.89
CA ALA A 9 -3.46 -42.75 -13.89
C ALA A 9 -4.05 -43.31 -12.58
N ASN A 10 -3.52 -44.45 -12.14
CA ASN A 10 -3.98 -45.16 -10.94
C ASN A 10 -3.04 -45.02 -9.73
N TYR A 11 -2.34 -43.89 -9.62
CA TYR A 11 -1.38 -43.60 -8.54
C TYR A 11 -1.35 -42.11 -8.23
N SER A 12 -0.85 -41.75 -7.03
CA SER A 12 -0.78 -40.36 -6.57
C SER A 12 0.45 -39.61 -7.12
N GLY A 13 0.36 -38.28 -7.22
CA GLY A 13 1.44 -37.41 -7.72
C GLY A 13 1.67 -37.51 -9.23
N PHE A 14 0.65 -37.95 -9.98
CA PHE A 14 0.71 -38.01 -11.44
C PHE A 14 0.75 -36.60 -12.03
N LEU A 15 1.74 -36.32 -12.88
CA LEU A 15 1.82 -35.08 -13.67
C LEU A 15 1.46 -35.41 -15.13
N PHE A 16 0.43 -34.75 -15.64
CA PHE A 16 0.16 -34.69 -17.07
C PHE A 16 0.49 -33.29 -17.58
N VAL A 17 1.30 -33.22 -18.64
CA VAL A 17 1.63 -31.97 -19.33
C VAL A 17 1.05 -32.04 -20.74
N ASP A 18 0.15 -31.12 -21.02
CA ASP A 18 -0.43 -30.92 -22.34
C ASP A 18 0.28 -29.77 -23.04
N GLN A 19 1.13 -30.13 -24.01
CA GLN A 19 1.88 -29.19 -24.84
C GLN A 19 1.37 -29.19 -26.30
N VAL A 20 0.20 -29.76 -26.55
CA VAL A 20 -0.33 -29.85 -27.92
C VAL A 20 -1.04 -28.52 -28.23
N PRO A 21 -0.62 -27.75 -29.25
CA PRO A 21 -1.27 -26.50 -29.61
C PRO A 21 -2.73 -26.71 -30.01
N ALA A 22 -3.60 -25.71 -29.84
CA ALA A 22 -5.03 -25.87 -30.09
C ALA A 22 -5.36 -26.40 -31.50
N ALA A 23 -4.71 -25.87 -32.55
CA ALA A 23 -4.85 -26.31 -33.94
C ALA A 23 -4.47 -27.78 -34.20
N SER A 24 -3.62 -28.36 -33.34
CA SER A 24 -3.08 -29.71 -33.51
C SER A 24 -3.77 -30.74 -32.64
N LYS A 25 -4.62 -30.32 -31.69
CA LYS A 25 -5.42 -31.26 -30.90
C LYS A 25 -6.52 -31.87 -31.76
N PRO A 26 -6.97 -33.09 -31.44
CA PRO A 26 -8.07 -33.72 -32.16
C PRO A 26 -9.35 -32.87 -32.03
N THR A 27 -9.70 -32.16 -33.10
CA THR A 27 -10.94 -31.41 -33.24
C THR A 27 -11.76 -32.04 -34.36
N ALA A 28 -12.73 -32.87 -34.01
CA ALA A 28 -13.71 -33.44 -34.95
C ALA A 28 -13.06 -33.92 -36.26
N ASP A 29 -12.03 -34.78 -36.18
CA ASP A 29 -11.31 -35.34 -37.33
C ASP A 29 -12.12 -36.41 -38.11
N GLY A 30 -13.43 -36.50 -37.86
CA GLY A 30 -14.32 -37.51 -38.41
C GLY A 30 -14.30 -38.86 -37.68
N ASN A 31 -13.54 -38.99 -36.58
CA ASN A 31 -13.53 -40.21 -35.75
C ASN A 31 -14.43 -40.11 -34.48
N GLY A 32 -14.78 -38.88 -34.05
CA GLY A 32 -15.63 -38.64 -32.88
C GLY A 32 -14.91 -38.28 -31.58
N ASP A 33 -13.66 -37.79 -31.63
CA ASP A 33 -12.94 -37.21 -30.48
C ASP A 33 -13.06 -35.68 -30.38
N SER A 34 -12.99 -35.16 -29.15
CA SER A 34 -13.14 -33.73 -28.84
C SER A 34 -12.28 -33.35 -27.63
N GLY A 35 -10.97 -33.56 -27.75
CA GLY A 35 -9.98 -33.22 -26.72
C GLY A 35 -9.51 -34.38 -25.85
N ILE A 36 -8.80 -34.05 -24.77
CA ILE A 36 -8.16 -35.00 -23.84
C ILE A 36 -8.97 -35.09 -22.53
N GLU A 37 -9.01 -36.27 -21.91
CA GLU A 37 -9.55 -36.47 -20.57
C GLU A 37 -8.54 -37.16 -19.64
N VAL A 38 -8.16 -36.47 -18.57
CA VAL A 38 -7.24 -36.99 -17.54
C VAL A 38 -8.03 -37.56 -16.37
N GLN A 39 -8.06 -38.89 -16.30
CA GLN A 39 -8.73 -39.66 -15.25
C GLN A 39 -7.73 -40.13 -14.20
N THR A 40 -8.02 -39.81 -12.94
CA THR A 40 -7.16 -40.17 -11.80
C THR A 40 -7.99 -40.77 -10.67
N LEU A 41 -7.32 -41.45 -9.72
CA LEU A 41 -7.99 -41.91 -8.50
C LEU A 41 -8.46 -40.71 -7.67
N PHE A 42 -9.55 -40.88 -6.92
CA PHE A 42 -9.96 -39.88 -5.92
C PHE A 42 -8.81 -39.62 -4.94
N ASN A 43 -8.51 -38.34 -4.67
CA ASN A 43 -7.35 -37.89 -3.86
C ASN A 43 -5.98 -38.30 -4.41
N ALA A 44 -5.81 -38.34 -5.75
CA ALA A 44 -4.52 -38.65 -6.35
C ALA A 44 -3.47 -37.53 -6.17
N ASP A 45 -3.83 -36.32 -5.76
CA ASP A 45 -2.90 -35.18 -5.74
C ASP A 45 -2.19 -35.00 -7.09
N ALA A 46 -2.96 -35.16 -8.17
CA ALA A 46 -2.43 -35.12 -9.53
C ALA A 46 -2.35 -33.67 -10.03
N THR A 47 -1.37 -33.42 -10.89
CA THR A 47 -1.15 -32.14 -11.53
C THR A 47 -1.52 -32.21 -13.01
N LEU A 48 -2.39 -31.31 -13.45
CA LEU A 48 -2.60 -31.02 -14.85
C LEU A 48 -1.87 -29.73 -15.19
N ARG A 49 -0.93 -29.79 -16.12
CA ARG A 49 -0.24 -28.63 -16.67
C ARG A 49 -0.64 -28.44 -18.13
N ILE A 50 -1.15 -27.28 -18.48
CA ILE A 50 -1.46 -26.87 -19.85
C ILE A 50 -0.42 -25.82 -20.26
N GLU A 51 0.25 -26.05 -21.38
CA GLU A 51 1.18 -25.09 -21.98
C GLU A 51 0.62 -24.65 -23.34
N ALA A 52 0.34 -23.36 -23.47
CA ALA A 52 -0.06 -22.76 -24.75
C ALA A 52 1.09 -22.82 -25.75
N GLY A 53 0.78 -23.18 -27.00
CA GLY A 53 1.68 -23.02 -28.13
C GLY A 53 1.74 -21.57 -28.61
N ASP A 54 2.69 -21.27 -29.49
CA ASP A 54 2.99 -19.90 -29.95
C ASP A 54 1.77 -19.13 -30.49
N ASP A 55 0.86 -19.82 -31.20
CA ASP A 55 -0.36 -19.20 -31.78
C ASP A 55 -1.57 -19.22 -30.84
N ASP A 56 -1.47 -19.83 -29.66
CA ASP A 56 -2.56 -19.92 -28.69
C ASP A 56 -2.75 -18.57 -27.97
N THR A 57 -3.94 -18.00 -28.10
CA THR A 57 -4.28 -16.64 -27.62
C THR A 57 -5.22 -16.63 -26.43
N LEU A 58 -5.85 -17.76 -26.10
CA LEU A 58 -6.77 -17.88 -24.97
C LEU A 58 -6.60 -19.22 -24.25
N ILE A 59 -6.52 -19.17 -22.92
CA ILE A 59 -6.66 -20.32 -22.03
C ILE A 59 -7.84 -20.04 -21.09
N MET A 60 -8.90 -20.83 -21.15
CA MET A 60 -10.12 -20.62 -20.36
C MET A 60 -10.47 -21.84 -19.51
N LEU A 61 -10.58 -21.66 -18.19
CA LEU A 61 -11.16 -22.68 -17.31
C LEU A 61 -12.68 -22.58 -17.35
N THR A 62 -13.32 -23.47 -18.11
CA THR A 62 -14.76 -23.36 -18.42
C THR A 62 -15.64 -23.95 -17.32
N ASP A 63 -15.16 -25.01 -16.65
CA ASP A 63 -15.83 -25.67 -15.54
C ASP A 63 -14.78 -26.10 -14.52
N SER A 64 -14.97 -25.79 -13.24
CA SER A 64 -14.18 -26.34 -12.13
C SER A 64 -15.12 -26.69 -10.98
N THR A 65 -15.22 -27.98 -10.68
CA THR A 65 -16.11 -28.54 -9.67
C THR A 65 -15.36 -29.54 -8.80
N SER A 66 -15.98 -30.00 -7.71
CA SER A 66 -15.42 -31.09 -6.90
C SER A 66 -15.26 -32.41 -7.67
N SER A 67 -15.95 -32.56 -8.80
CA SER A 67 -15.88 -33.76 -9.66
C SER A 67 -14.82 -33.69 -10.77
N GLY A 68 -14.25 -32.51 -11.03
CA GLY A 68 -13.38 -32.28 -12.17
C GLY A 68 -13.64 -30.95 -12.87
N GLY A 69 -13.02 -30.76 -14.03
CA GLY A 69 -13.12 -29.52 -14.79
C GLY A 69 -12.64 -29.63 -16.22
N THR A 70 -12.73 -28.52 -16.96
CA THR A 70 -12.31 -28.43 -18.38
C THR A 70 -11.56 -27.14 -18.63
N VAL A 71 -10.36 -27.27 -19.18
CA VAL A 71 -9.58 -26.17 -19.75
C VAL A 71 -9.76 -26.17 -21.27
N THR A 72 -10.07 -25.01 -21.85
CA THR A 72 -10.15 -24.80 -23.30
C THR A 72 -9.01 -23.89 -23.70
N VAL A 73 -8.26 -24.26 -24.74
CA VAL A 73 -7.24 -23.43 -25.36
C VAL A 73 -7.70 -23.06 -26.76
N THR A 74 -7.59 -21.79 -27.14
CA THR A 74 -8.00 -21.28 -28.45
C THR A 74 -6.86 -20.52 -29.12
N ASP A 75 -6.64 -20.77 -30.40
CA ASP A 75 -5.64 -20.05 -31.21
C ASP A 75 -6.20 -18.79 -31.88
N ASN A 76 -5.31 -18.04 -32.53
CA ASN A 76 -5.62 -16.83 -33.31
C ASN A 76 -6.53 -17.07 -34.54
N GLU A 77 -6.68 -18.32 -35.01
CA GLU A 77 -7.55 -18.73 -36.11
C GLU A 77 -8.89 -19.31 -35.61
N SER A 78 -9.15 -19.24 -34.30
CA SER A 78 -10.35 -19.76 -33.62
C SER A 78 -10.46 -21.29 -33.60
N HIS A 79 -9.38 -22.04 -33.78
CA HIS A 79 -9.35 -23.45 -33.39
C HIS A 79 -9.36 -23.54 -31.87
N ALA A 80 -10.35 -24.27 -31.33
CA ALA A 80 -10.50 -24.45 -29.90
C ALA A 80 -10.35 -25.93 -29.55
N ALA A 81 -9.57 -26.23 -28.52
CA ALA A 81 -9.35 -27.58 -28.06
C ALA A 81 -9.44 -27.70 -26.55
N THR A 82 -9.95 -28.85 -26.08
CA THR A 82 -10.30 -29.04 -24.67
C THR A 82 -9.45 -30.11 -24.00
N THR A 83 -9.13 -29.86 -22.73
CA THR A 83 -8.50 -30.82 -21.83
C THR A 83 -9.30 -30.84 -20.54
N SER A 84 -9.96 -31.96 -20.29
CA SER A 84 -10.78 -32.19 -19.10
C SER A 84 -10.07 -33.08 -18.10
N TYR A 85 -10.45 -32.95 -16.84
CA TYR A 85 -9.88 -33.71 -15.74
C TYR A 85 -10.93 -34.12 -14.73
N THR A 86 -10.63 -35.17 -13.97
CA THR A 86 -11.49 -35.72 -12.90
C THR A 86 -11.01 -35.29 -11.51
N ALA A 87 -11.82 -35.57 -10.48
CA ALA A 87 -11.64 -35.15 -9.08
C ALA A 87 -10.28 -35.43 -8.42
N GLY A 88 -9.44 -36.33 -8.97
CA GLY A 88 -8.11 -36.58 -8.41
C GLY A 88 -7.03 -35.62 -8.87
N VAL A 89 -7.29 -34.80 -9.90
CA VAL A 89 -6.45 -33.64 -10.23
C VAL A 89 -6.82 -32.53 -9.26
N THR A 90 -5.84 -32.11 -8.46
CA THR A 90 -6.00 -31.06 -7.44
C THR A 90 -5.02 -29.91 -7.66
N ASN A 91 -4.08 -30.04 -8.60
CA ASN A 91 -3.15 -28.97 -8.94
C ASN A 91 -3.29 -28.64 -10.43
N LEU A 92 -3.63 -27.40 -10.73
CA LEU A 92 -3.73 -26.91 -12.11
C LEU A 92 -2.61 -25.89 -12.36
N ILE A 93 -1.84 -26.10 -13.42
CA ILE A 93 -0.83 -25.17 -13.89
C ILE A 93 -1.23 -24.72 -15.30
N LEU A 94 -1.43 -23.42 -15.49
CA LEU A 94 -1.71 -22.81 -16.79
C LEU A 94 -0.49 -21.96 -17.17
N ARG A 95 0.18 -22.34 -18.26
CA ARG A 95 1.32 -21.59 -18.79
C ARG A 95 0.94 -20.98 -20.14
N THR A 96 1.17 -19.68 -20.30
CA THR A 96 0.96 -19.01 -21.60
C THR A 96 2.06 -19.38 -22.59
N ASN A 97 1.98 -18.85 -23.82
CA ASN A 97 3.08 -18.95 -24.76
C ASN A 97 4.28 -18.11 -24.29
N ASP A 98 5.43 -18.26 -24.95
CA ASP A 98 6.66 -17.48 -24.69
C ASP A 98 6.89 -16.42 -25.80
N VAL A 99 5.82 -15.99 -26.48
CA VAL A 99 5.90 -15.05 -27.61
C VAL A 99 5.99 -13.61 -27.10
N GLN A 100 7.03 -12.89 -27.53
CA GLN A 100 7.10 -11.45 -27.32
C GLN A 100 6.11 -10.74 -28.27
N ALA A 101 4.90 -10.50 -27.76
CA ALA A 101 3.89 -9.73 -28.46
C ALA A 101 4.33 -8.26 -28.61
N THR A 102 4.08 -7.69 -29.80
CA THR A 102 4.45 -6.30 -30.13
C THR A 102 3.33 -5.29 -29.92
N ASP A 103 2.09 -5.72 -29.67
CA ASP A 103 0.92 -4.86 -29.46
C ASP A 103 -0.21 -5.57 -28.66
N TYR A 104 -1.00 -4.79 -27.91
CA TYR A 104 -2.15 -5.22 -27.10
C TYR A 104 -3.48 -4.91 -27.78
N TYR A 105 -4.44 -5.85 -27.82
CA TYR A 105 -5.89 -5.57 -27.71
C TYR A 105 -6.69 -6.83 -27.38
N SER A 106 -7.69 -6.69 -26.51
CA SER A 106 -8.64 -7.71 -26.01
C SER A 106 -9.48 -8.44 -27.07
N ASN A 107 -9.27 -8.18 -28.37
CA ASN A 107 -9.94 -8.84 -29.50
C ASN A 107 -9.08 -8.97 -30.78
N SER A 108 -7.77 -8.66 -30.76
CA SER A 108 -6.90 -8.78 -31.96
C SER A 108 -5.38 -8.64 -31.72
N GLY A 109 -4.90 -8.71 -30.48
CA GLY A 109 -3.46 -8.70 -30.16
C GLY A 109 -2.85 -10.10 -30.16
N ASP A 110 -1.52 -10.18 -30.05
CA ASP A 110 -0.76 -11.43 -30.12
C ASP A 110 -0.45 -12.03 -28.73
N GLY A 111 -0.86 -11.37 -27.64
CA GLY A 111 -0.68 -11.85 -26.26
C GLY A 111 -1.70 -12.93 -25.86
N THR A 112 -1.35 -13.79 -24.90
CA THR A 112 -2.26 -14.82 -24.37
C THR A 112 -3.15 -14.27 -23.25
N PHE A 113 -4.46 -14.49 -23.36
CA PHE A 113 -5.42 -14.23 -22.29
C PHE A 113 -5.71 -15.51 -21.50
N VAL A 114 -5.56 -15.48 -20.18
CA VAL A 114 -5.93 -16.57 -19.27
C VAL A 114 -7.14 -16.15 -18.46
N TRP A 115 -8.26 -16.85 -18.63
CA TRP A 115 -9.50 -16.56 -17.90
C TRP A 115 -9.93 -17.72 -17.00
N VAL A 116 -9.98 -17.44 -15.71
CA VAL A 116 -10.40 -18.38 -14.66
C VAL A 116 -11.60 -17.80 -13.92
N PRO A 117 -12.84 -18.04 -14.40
CA PRO A 117 -14.03 -17.48 -13.79
C PRO A 117 -14.34 -18.06 -12.39
N ALA A 118 -14.01 -19.33 -12.14
CA ALA A 118 -14.25 -20.00 -10.86
C ALA A 118 -13.28 -21.18 -10.69
N LEU A 119 -12.91 -21.50 -9.44
CA LEU A 119 -12.03 -22.61 -9.10
C LEU A 119 -12.64 -23.42 -7.93
N ALA A 120 -12.67 -24.74 -8.07
CA ALA A 120 -13.15 -25.61 -6.99
C ALA A 120 -12.23 -25.52 -5.75
N THR A 121 -12.82 -25.52 -4.55
CA THR A 121 -12.12 -25.26 -3.27
C THR A 121 -11.00 -26.22 -2.91
N GLN A 122 -10.93 -27.39 -3.55
CA GLN A 122 -9.88 -28.39 -3.36
C GLN A 122 -8.70 -28.24 -4.34
N MET A 123 -8.79 -27.30 -5.29
CA MET A 123 -7.78 -27.08 -6.33
C MET A 123 -6.78 -26.02 -5.89
N SER A 124 -5.51 -26.25 -6.19
CA SER A 124 -4.51 -25.19 -6.33
C SER A 124 -4.44 -24.77 -7.80
N LEU A 125 -4.15 -23.48 -8.02
CA LEU A 125 -3.95 -22.90 -9.34
C LEU A 125 -2.65 -22.11 -9.37
N THR A 126 -1.80 -22.45 -10.33
CA THR A 126 -0.63 -21.65 -10.69
C THR A 126 -0.78 -21.18 -12.14
N ILE A 127 -0.58 -19.89 -12.37
CA ILE A 127 -0.51 -19.30 -13.69
C ILE A 127 0.90 -18.74 -13.88
N ASP A 128 1.50 -19.05 -15.02
CA ASP A 128 2.87 -18.66 -15.36
C ASP A 128 2.83 -18.05 -16.76
N THR A 129 3.11 -16.74 -16.88
CA THR A 129 3.09 -16.08 -18.19
C THR A 129 4.39 -16.24 -18.98
N GLY A 130 5.36 -16.99 -18.43
CA GLY A 130 6.60 -17.31 -19.14
C GLY A 130 7.39 -16.08 -19.59
N ASP A 131 7.93 -16.12 -20.80
CA ASP A 131 8.65 -15.01 -21.43
C ASP A 131 7.74 -14.13 -22.33
N ALA A 132 6.41 -14.32 -22.26
CA ALA A 132 5.47 -13.48 -22.99
C ALA A 132 5.53 -12.02 -22.54
N THR A 133 5.15 -11.14 -23.46
CA THR A 133 4.73 -9.77 -23.16
C THR A 133 3.24 -9.65 -23.39
N TYR A 134 2.58 -8.74 -22.68
CA TYR A 134 1.14 -8.48 -22.83
C TYR A 134 0.24 -9.69 -22.51
N ALA A 135 0.67 -10.59 -21.64
CA ALA A 135 -0.22 -11.63 -21.13
C ALA A 135 -1.27 -11.01 -20.20
N GLU A 136 -2.52 -11.43 -20.33
CA GLU A 136 -3.60 -11.00 -19.45
C GLU A 136 -4.10 -12.18 -18.62
N VAL A 137 -4.20 -11.99 -17.31
CA VAL A 137 -4.72 -12.99 -16.38
C VAL A 137 -5.94 -12.41 -15.70
N GLN A 138 -7.11 -13.02 -15.91
CA GLN A 138 -8.34 -12.65 -15.23
C GLN A 138 -8.79 -13.78 -14.30
N LEU A 139 -8.78 -13.49 -13.00
CA LEU A 139 -9.29 -14.36 -11.95
C LEU A 139 -10.64 -13.83 -11.48
N GLY A 140 -11.63 -14.72 -11.44
CA GLY A 140 -13.02 -14.38 -11.19
C GLY A 140 -13.79 -14.01 -12.46
N GLY A 141 -15.12 -14.01 -12.38
CA GLY A 141 -15.96 -13.89 -13.57
C GLY A 141 -17.45 -13.79 -13.31
N GLY A 142 -17.85 -13.12 -12.24
CA GLY A 142 -19.24 -12.78 -11.94
C GLY A 142 -19.80 -13.45 -10.68
N GLN A 143 -21.05 -13.13 -10.39
CA GLN A 143 -21.80 -13.49 -9.17
C GLN A 143 -21.51 -14.90 -8.60
N ASN A 144 -21.23 -14.96 -7.30
CA ASN A 144 -21.05 -16.18 -6.51
C ASN A 144 -19.97 -17.13 -7.04
N ARG A 145 -19.02 -16.62 -7.84
CA ARG A 145 -17.86 -17.36 -8.31
C ARG A 145 -16.63 -16.98 -7.50
N SER A 146 -15.90 -18.00 -7.08
CA SER A 146 -14.71 -17.83 -6.24
C SER A 146 -13.49 -18.46 -6.88
N VAL A 147 -12.33 -17.84 -6.69
CA VAL A 147 -11.01 -18.37 -7.04
C VAL A 147 -10.10 -18.07 -5.86
N VAL A 148 -9.83 -19.07 -5.02
CA VAL A 148 -9.13 -18.86 -3.76
C VAL A 148 -7.72 -19.41 -3.84
N GLY A 149 -6.73 -18.59 -3.50
CA GLY A 149 -5.33 -19.00 -3.38
C GLY A 149 -4.65 -19.26 -4.72
N ALA A 150 -5.03 -18.53 -5.77
CA ALA A 150 -4.29 -18.58 -7.03
C ALA A 150 -2.89 -17.99 -6.85
N VAL A 151 -1.92 -18.56 -7.55
CA VAL A 151 -0.56 -18.01 -7.63
C VAL A 151 -0.30 -17.61 -9.07
N VAL A 152 0.10 -16.37 -9.30
CA VAL A 152 0.38 -15.83 -10.64
C VAL A 152 1.82 -15.34 -10.69
N HIS A 153 2.59 -15.87 -11.62
CA HIS A 153 3.93 -15.39 -11.94
C HIS A 153 3.87 -14.75 -13.31
N THR A 154 4.37 -13.51 -13.41
CA THR A 154 4.40 -12.80 -14.69
C THR A 154 5.81 -12.65 -15.25
N GLY A 155 5.88 -12.35 -16.54
CA GLY A 155 7.04 -12.46 -17.41
C GLY A 155 7.66 -11.14 -17.83
N ALA A 156 8.04 -11.06 -19.11
CA ALA A 156 8.97 -10.08 -19.68
C ALA A 156 8.50 -8.61 -19.67
N GLY A 157 7.24 -8.34 -19.31
CA GLY A 157 6.68 -7.00 -19.12
C GLY A 157 5.37 -6.75 -19.87
N ASN A 158 4.68 -5.66 -19.52
CA ASN A 158 3.34 -5.30 -20.00
C ASN A 158 2.22 -6.30 -19.69
N ASP A 159 2.46 -7.21 -18.74
CA ASP A 159 1.44 -8.17 -18.31
C ASP A 159 0.39 -7.49 -17.45
N ARG A 160 -0.84 -7.98 -17.53
CA ARG A 160 -1.96 -7.49 -16.73
C ARG A 160 -2.58 -8.61 -15.91
N VAL A 161 -2.67 -8.42 -14.61
CA VAL A 161 -3.38 -9.33 -13.72
C VAL A 161 -4.61 -8.62 -13.15
N THR A 162 -5.78 -9.25 -13.26
CA THR A 162 -7.04 -8.78 -12.69
C THR A 162 -7.53 -9.79 -11.66
N VAL A 163 -7.68 -9.33 -10.42
CA VAL A 163 -8.16 -10.10 -9.27
C VAL A 163 -9.46 -9.45 -8.82
N SER A 164 -10.60 -9.99 -9.26
CA SER A 164 -11.92 -9.43 -8.94
C SER A 164 -12.98 -10.51 -9.04
N ALA A 165 -13.88 -10.60 -8.06
CA ALA A 165 -15.03 -11.49 -8.12
C ALA A 165 -16.06 -11.02 -9.14
N TRP A 166 -16.12 -9.71 -9.42
CA TRP A 166 -17.19 -9.08 -10.19
C TRP A 166 -18.59 -9.39 -9.62
N ASP A 167 -18.66 -9.55 -8.30
CA ASP A 167 -19.88 -9.95 -7.60
C ASP A 167 -20.64 -8.74 -7.07
N ARG A 168 -21.60 -8.27 -7.87
CA ARG A 168 -22.23 -6.97 -7.68
C ARG A 168 -23.45 -6.91 -6.74
N TYR A 169 -23.79 -8.02 -6.08
CA TYR A 169 -25.12 -8.15 -5.48
C TYR A 169 -25.15 -8.72 -4.06
N ASP A 170 -24.33 -9.72 -3.74
CA ASP A 170 -24.35 -10.39 -2.43
C ASP A 170 -22.96 -10.61 -1.80
N ALA A 171 -21.88 -10.30 -2.53
CA ALA A 171 -20.50 -10.30 -2.05
C ALA A 171 -20.06 -11.65 -1.46
N ASP A 172 -20.57 -12.77 -1.99
CA ASP A 172 -20.15 -14.12 -1.58
C ASP A 172 -19.06 -14.70 -2.50
N GLY A 173 -18.84 -14.09 -3.67
CA GLY A 173 -17.69 -14.36 -4.51
C GLY A 173 -16.39 -13.86 -3.88
N VAL A 174 -15.44 -14.77 -3.61
CA VAL A 174 -14.12 -14.44 -3.07
C VAL A 174 -13.04 -14.81 -4.07
N VAL A 175 -12.22 -13.84 -4.46
CA VAL A 175 -11.08 -14.06 -5.35
C VAL A 175 -9.80 -13.65 -4.62
N THR A 176 -8.89 -14.59 -4.38
CA THR A 176 -7.58 -14.29 -3.76
C THR A 176 -6.44 -14.79 -4.62
N ALA A 177 -5.41 -13.95 -4.77
CA ALA A 177 -4.22 -14.29 -5.54
C ALA A 177 -2.94 -13.73 -4.92
N THR A 178 -1.88 -14.54 -4.92
CA THR A 178 -0.52 -14.06 -4.75
C THR A 178 0.08 -13.81 -6.13
N VAL A 179 0.64 -12.62 -6.35
CA VAL A 179 1.14 -12.19 -7.66
C VAL A 179 2.59 -11.74 -7.53
N ASP A 180 3.45 -12.37 -8.32
CA ASP A 180 4.87 -12.03 -8.45
C ASP A 180 5.14 -11.51 -9.87
N PHE A 181 5.45 -10.21 -9.99
CA PHE A 181 5.78 -9.58 -11.26
C PHE A 181 7.30 -9.55 -11.48
N ASP A 182 7.74 -10.15 -12.59
CA ASP A 182 9.14 -10.23 -13.05
C ASP A 182 10.10 -10.84 -12.01
N PRO A 183 10.26 -12.18 -11.98
CA PRO A 183 11.20 -12.85 -11.10
C PRO A 183 12.69 -12.69 -11.51
N GLY A 184 13.04 -11.69 -12.33
CA GLY A 184 14.42 -11.27 -12.60
C GLY A 184 14.97 -11.63 -13.98
N ILE A 185 14.14 -11.59 -15.03
CA ILE A 185 14.54 -11.90 -16.42
C ILE A 185 14.11 -10.85 -17.47
N GLY A 186 13.29 -9.86 -17.11
CA GLY A 186 12.80 -8.77 -17.99
C GLY A 186 13.20 -7.35 -17.57
N SER A 187 12.55 -6.33 -18.16
CA SER A 187 12.60 -4.95 -17.64
C SER A 187 11.48 -4.65 -16.65
N GLY A 188 10.50 -5.55 -16.51
CA GLY A 188 9.34 -5.41 -15.63
C GLY A 188 8.41 -4.22 -15.92
N LEU A 189 8.70 -3.44 -16.96
CA LEU A 189 8.00 -2.20 -17.30
C LEU A 189 6.63 -2.50 -17.93
N GLY A 190 5.65 -1.64 -17.65
CA GLY A 190 4.30 -1.71 -18.22
C GLY A 190 3.37 -2.70 -17.53
N ASN A 191 3.87 -3.47 -16.57
CA ASN A 191 3.04 -4.42 -15.82
C ASN A 191 1.93 -3.69 -15.05
N SER A 192 0.75 -4.29 -15.02
CA SER A 192 -0.40 -3.73 -14.31
C SER A 192 -1.16 -4.75 -13.47
N LEU A 193 -1.64 -4.29 -12.31
CA LEU A 193 -2.50 -5.07 -11.42
C LEU A 193 -3.81 -4.31 -11.20
N ILE A 194 -4.92 -5.02 -11.31
CA ILE A 194 -6.24 -4.52 -10.93
C ILE A 194 -6.80 -5.43 -9.84
N VAL A 195 -7.13 -4.82 -8.71
CA VAL A 195 -7.84 -5.48 -7.62
C VAL A 195 -9.21 -4.82 -7.50
N GLY A 196 -10.24 -5.58 -7.85
CA GLY A 196 -11.62 -5.12 -7.80
C GLY A 196 -12.42 -5.83 -6.71
N ASP A 197 -13.73 -5.62 -6.75
CA ASP A 197 -14.73 -6.13 -5.82
C ASP A 197 -14.57 -7.61 -5.46
N GLY A 198 -14.55 -7.93 -4.16
CA GLY A 198 -14.34 -9.28 -3.63
C GLY A 198 -12.95 -9.88 -3.92
N GLY A 199 -12.06 -9.08 -4.50
CA GLY A 199 -10.69 -9.42 -4.85
C GLY A 199 -9.71 -9.09 -3.73
N THR A 200 -8.79 -9.99 -3.42
CA THR A 200 -7.62 -9.74 -2.59
C THR A 200 -6.37 -10.17 -3.33
N ALA A 201 -5.48 -9.23 -3.64
CA ALA A 201 -4.19 -9.51 -4.26
C ALA A 201 -3.05 -9.25 -3.28
N THR A 202 -2.10 -10.18 -3.21
CA THR A 202 -0.88 -10.03 -2.42
C THR A 202 0.32 -9.99 -3.37
N LEU A 203 1.05 -8.88 -3.38
CA LEU A 203 2.37 -8.79 -4.01
C LEU A 203 3.39 -9.44 -3.08
N GLU A 204 3.82 -10.64 -3.43
CA GLU A 204 4.77 -11.45 -2.67
C GLU A 204 5.62 -12.26 -3.65
N LYS A 205 6.91 -12.39 -3.35
CA LYS A 205 7.84 -13.09 -4.22
C LYS A 205 7.55 -14.58 -4.19
N PHE A 206 7.65 -15.20 -5.35
CA PHE A 206 7.56 -16.65 -5.47
C PHE A 206 8.67 -17.33 -4.66
N SER A 207 8.30 -18.37 -3.92
CA SER A 207 9.24 -19.15 -3.11
C SER A 207 10.31 -19.81 -3.99
N GLY A 208 11.57 -19.41 -3.78
CA GLY A 208 12.71 -19.90 -4.55
C GLY A 208 13.12 -19.02 -5.73
N SER A 209 12.43 -17.90 -5.97
CA SER A 209 12.92 -16.86 -6.89
C SER A 209 14.22 -16.22 -6.35
N PRO A 210 15.11 -15.72 -7.22
CA PRO A 210 16.21 -14.86 -6.81
C PRO A 210 15.68 -13.61 -6.09
N SER A 211 16.52 -12.98 -5.26
CA SER A 211 16.17 -11.69 -4.68
C SER A 211 15.97 -10.65 -5.78
N HIS A 212 14.76 -10.13 -5.89
CA HIS A 212 14.40 -9.04 -6.81
C HIS A 212 13.46 -8.05 -6.10
N THR A 213 13.01 -7.02 -6.80
CA THR A 213 11.95 -6.10 -6.36
C THR A 213 10.79 -6.30 -7.32
N ILE A 214 9.56 -6.45 -6.82
CA ILE A 214 8.37 -6.59 -7.67
C ILE A 214 8.13 -5.24 -8.35
N THR A 215 8.10 -5.18 -9.68
CA THR A 215 7.97 -3.92 -10.43
C THR A 215 6.65 -3.83 -11.19
N LEU A 216 5.93 -2.72 -11.01
CA LEU A 216 4.67 -2.42 -11.67
C LEU A 216 4.66 -0.99 -12.20
N SER A 217 4.05 -0.79 -13.37
CA SER A 217 3.73 0.56 -13.85
C SER A 217 2.43 1.06 -13.23
N GLN A 218 1.39 0.23 -13.16
CA GLN A 218 0.09 0.67 -12.66
C GLN A 218 -0.56 -0.35 -11.74
N VAL A 219 -1.06 0.12 -10.61
CA VAL A 219 -1.90 -0.66 -9.72
C VAL A 219 -3.20 0.10 -9.48
N TYR A 220 -4.33 -0.56 -9.74
CA TYR A 220 -5.66 -0.03 -9.46
C TYR A 220 -6.34 -0.89 -8.41
N VAL A 221 -6.61 -0.30 -7.26
CA VAL A 221 -7.48 -0.88 -6.23
C VAL A 221 -8.81 -0.15 -6.30
N ILE A 222 -9.86 -0.83 -6.73
CA ILE A 222 -11.13 -0.21 -7.04
C ILE A 222 -12.27 -0.79 -6.19
N ASP A 223 -13.28 0.04 -6.02
CA ASP A 223 -14.62 -0.31 -5.60
C ASP A 223 -15.53 0.03 -6.79
N GLU A 224 -16.22 -0.95 -7.37
CA GLU A 224 -17.10 -0.69 -8.53
C GLU A 224 -18.39 0.06 -8.16
N GLY A 225 -18.61 0.35 -6.87
CA GLY A 225 -19.55 1.37 -6.41
C GLY A 225 -21.01 0.93 -6.42
N ASP A 226 -21.29 -0.36 -6.36
CA ASP A 226 -22.66 -0.88 -6.25
C ASP A 226 -23.22 -0.84 -4.81
N GLY A 227 -22.36 -0.58 -3.82
CA GLY A 227 -22.73 -0.45 -2.40
C GLY A 227 -22.97 -1.78 -1.68
N TYR A 228 -22.69 -2.92 -2.32
CA TYR A 228 -22.84 -4.26 -1.76
C TYR A 228 -21.52 -5.03 -1.72
N ALA A 229 -20.62 -4.80 -2.68
CA ALA A 229 -19.33 -5.47 -2.73
C ALA A 229 -18.33 -4.94 -1.68
N GLU A 230 -17.51 -5.85 -1.14
CA GLU A 230 -16.27 -5.47 -0.45
C GLU A 230 -15.29 -4.97 -1.50
N ALA A 231 -14.76 -3.75 -1.32
CA ALA A 231 -13.78 -3.19 -2.24
C ALA A 231 -12.56 -4.10 -2.41
N GLY A 232 -11.84 -3.96 -3.52
CA GLY A 232 -10.59 -4.67 -3.72
C GLY A 232 -9.58 -4.40 -2.59
N ILE A 233 -8.83 -5.43 -2.21
CA ILE A 233 -7.80 -5.37 -1.16
C ILE A 233 -6.43 -5.73 -1.75
N LEU A 234 -5.50 -4.79 -1.67
CA LEU A 234 -4.10 -5.00 -2.03
C LEU A 234 -3.25 -5.18 -0.76
N HIS A 235 -2.41 -6.20 -0.75
CA HIS A 235 -1.30 -6.36 0.18
C HIS A 235 0.02 -6.23 -0.57
N VAL A 236 0.91 -5.37 -0.10
CA VAL A 236 2.29 -5.27 -0.57
C VAL A 236 3.18 -5.89 0.50
N ALA A 237 3.32 -7.22 0.43
CA ALA A 237 3.98 -8.03 1.44
C ALA A 237 5.50 -8.13 1.25
N ASP A 238 5.99 -7.90 0.03
CA ASP A 238 7.40 -7.86 -0.32
C ASP A 238 7.81 -6.54 -0.98
N ALA A 239 9.14 -6.30 -0.99
CA ALA A 239 9.71 -5.09 -1.57
C ALA A 239 9.25 -4.87 -3.02
N SER A 240 8.63 -3.72 -3.28
CA SER A 240 7.97 -3.40 -4.55
C SER A 240 8.30 -1.98 -5.03
N SER A 241 8.35 -1.80 -6.35
CA SER A 241 8.46 -0.51 -7.03
C SER A 241 7.22 -0.33 -7.91
N ILE A 242 6.41 0.68 -7.60
CA ILE A 242 5.13 0.91 -8.27
C ILE A 242 5.14 2.33 -8.86
N GLU A 243 5.14 2.49 -10.18
CA GLU A 243 5.15 3.83 -10.78
C GLU A 243 3.87 4.62 -10.44
N GLU A 244 2.70 3.97 -10.50
CA GLU A 244 1.43 4.60 -10.13
C GLU A 244 0.53 3.63 -9.34
N LEU A 245 0.16 4.00 -8.12
CA LEU A 245 -0.81 3.30 -7.28
C LEU A 245 -2.06 4.16 -7.10
N ASN A 246 -3.18 3.69 -7.64
CA ASN A 246 -4.49 4.31 -7.54
C ASN A 246 -5.39 3.51 -6.59
N VAL A 247 -5.73 4.09 -5.44
CA VAL A 247 -6.64 3.47 -4.47
C VAL A 247 -7.97 4.23 -4.49
N ASN A 248 -8.93 3.70 -5.24
CA ASN A 248 -10.26 4.27 -5.51
C ASN A 248 -11.39 3.65 -4.66
N ALA A 249 -11.03 2.83 -3.67
CA ALA A 249 -11.98 2.10 -2.85
C ALA A 249 -12.59 2.96 -1.73
N THR A 250 -13.78 3.52 -1.98
CA THR A 250 -14.52 4.33 -1.00
C THR A 250 -15.71 3.58 -0.42
N SER A 251 -15.47 2.47 0.29
CA SER A 251 -16.60 1.85 0.97
C SER A 251 -17.01 2.73 2.16
N SER A 252 -18.32 3.02 2.27
CA SER A 252 -18.89 3.72 3.42
C SER A 252 -19.05 2.83 4.66
N TYR A 253 -18.69 1.54 4.54
CA TYR A 253 -19.06 0.47 5.48
C TYR A 253 -17.89 -0.44 5.93
N SER A 254 -16.74 -0.41 5.25
CA SER A 254 -15.55 -1.14 5.69
C SER A 254 -14.57 -0.20 6.37
N PHE A 255 -14.14 -0.57 7.58
CA PHE A 255 -12.97 0.02 8.24
C PHE A 255 -11.66 -0.66 7.80
N THR A 256 -11.74 -1.62 6.88
CA THR A 256 -10.57 -2.33 6.36
C THR A 256 -9.95 -1.49 5.25
N PRO A 257 -8.66 -1.11 5.38
CA PRO A 257 -7.91 -0.49 4.30
C PRO A 257 -8.00 -1.28 3.00
N ALA A 258 -8.11 -0.56 1.88
CA ALA A 258 -8.11 -1.18 0.57
C ALA A 258 -6.69 -1.48 0.09
N ALA A 259 -5.68 -0.79 0.63
CA ALA A 259 -4.29 -1.11 0.40
C ALA A 259 -3.52 -1.17 1.72
N PHE A 260 -2.81 -2.28 1.93
CA PHE A 260 -1.86 -2.51 3.01
C PHE A 260 -0.46 -2.52 2.41
N ILE A 261 0.36 -1.55 2.80
CA ILE A 261 1.77 -1.46 2.39
C ILE A 261 2.61 -1.98 3.54
N GLU A 262 2.96 -3.26 3.52
CA GLU A 262 3.52 -4.01 4.67
C GLU A 262 5.05 -4.17 4.59
N ALA A 263 5.61 -3.94 3.41
CA ALA A 263 7.04 -3.98 3.12
C ALA A 263 7.55 -2.63 2.57
N ALA A 264 8.86 -2.55 2.33
CA ALA A 264 9.46 -1.40 1.68
C ALA A 264 8.87 -1.21 0.27
N ALA A 265 8.24 -0.07 0.03
CA ALA A 265 7.68 0.28 -1.26
C ALA A 265 8.25 1.62 -1.73
N ASP A 266 8.67 1.65 -2.99
CA ASP A 266 9.00 2.88 -3.71
C ASP A 266 7.86 3.16 -4.70
N ILE A 267 7.11 4.22 -4.46
CA ILE A 267 5.93 4.55 -5.25
C ILE A 267 6.19 5.84 -6.03
N GLY A 268 6.02 5.86 -7.35
CA GLY A 268 6.10 7.11 -8.10
C GLY A 268 4.97 8.04 -7.67
N THR A 269 3.72 7.69 -8.01
CA THR A 269 2.53 8.45 -7.59
C THR A 269 1.56 7.56 -6.83
N LEU A 270 1.20 7.98 -5.61
CA LEU A 270 0.11 7.39 -4.81
C LEU A 270 -1.10 8.33 -4.84
N ASN A 271 -2.16 7.91 -5.53
CA ASN A 271 -3.46 8.57 -5.52
C ASN A 271 -4.40 7.86 -4.53
N ALA A 272 -4.55 8.42 -3.33
CA ALA A 272 -5.38 7.88 -2.26
C ALA A 272 -6.76 8.57 -2.23
N TYR A 273 -7.72 7.96 -2.92
CA TYR A 273 -9.14 8.33 -2.83
C TYR A 273 -9.89 7.46 -1.80
N GLY A 274 -9.38 6.25 -1.56
CA GLY A 274 -9.83 5.31 -0.54
C GLY A 274 -8.94 5.27 0.70
N GLN A 275 -8.98 4.14 1.41
CA GLN A 275 -8.16 3.90 2.60
C GLN A 275 -6.85 3.20 2.25
N VAL A 276 -5.72 3.78 2.67
CA VAL A 276 -4.37 3.20 2.54
C VAL A 276 -3.76 3.10 3.93
N TYR A 277 -3.17 1.95 4.23
CA TYR A 277 -2.50 1.71 5.50
C TYR A 277 -1.06 1.27 5.28
N PHE A 278 -0.14 2.06 5.78
CA PHE A 278 1.27 1.74 5.82
C PHE A 278 1.56 0.96 7.12
N ALA A 279 1.91 -0.31 6.96
CA ALA A 279 2.15 -1.27 8.04
C ALA A 279 3.61 -1.74 8.05
N GLY A 280 4.11 -2.21 9.19
CA GLY A 280 5.40 -2.88 9.29
C GLY A 280 6.56 -2.03 9.81
N THR A 281 7.65 -2.72 10.15
CA THR A 281 8.72 -2.20 11.00
C THR A 281 9.94 -1.69 10.21
N GLY A 282 10.27 -0.41 10.36
CA GLY A 282 11.65 0.11 10.28
C GLY A 282 12.24 0.44 8.90
N ALA A 283 11.60 0.04 7.79
CA ALA A 283 11.97 0.53 6.46
C ALA A 283 11.18 1.80 6.12
N PRO A 284 11.80 2.83 5.51
CA PRO A 284 11.07 4.03 5.09
C PRO A 284 10.11 3.69 3.96
N TRP A 285 8.88 4.19 4.04
CA TRP A 285 7.98 4.22 2.89
C TRP A 285 8.27 5.45 2.05
N ARG A 286 8.37 5.28 0.73
CA ARG A 286 8.71 6.36 -0.20
C ARG A 286 7.62 6.54 -1.24
N ALA A 287 7.21 7.78 -1.47
CA ALA A 287 6.42 8.14 -2.64
C ALA A 287 6.91 9.44 -3.28
N GLU A 288 7.16 9.51 -4.59
CA GLU A 288 7.53 10.81 -5.21
C GLU A 288 6.37 11.81 -5.09
N SER A 289 5.13 11.34 -5.30
CA SER A 289 3.92 12.13 -5.12
C SER A 289 2.89 11.39 -4.30
N LEU A 290 2.46 12.00 -3.19
CA LEU A 290 1.30 11.55 -2.42
C LEU A 290 0.15 12.54 -2.60
N TYR A 291 -0.92 12.09 -3.26
CA TYR A 291 -2.15 12.83 -3.46
C TYR A 291 -3.29 12.17 -2.68
N ILE A 292 -3.92 12.89 -1.76
CA ILE A 292 -5.02 12.40 -0.94
C ILE A 292 -6.26 13.25 -1.21
N SER A 293 -7.32 12.64 -1.74
CA SER A 293 -8.56 13.34 -2.10
C SER A 293 -9.78 12.56 -1.64
N GLY A 294 -10.38 13.00 -0.53
CA GLY A 294 -11.47 12.26 0.13
C GLY A 294 -11.05 10.98 0.86
N GLY A 295 -9.86 10.44 0.56
CA GLY A 295 -9.29 9.25 1.16
C GLY A 295 -8.70 9.46 2.55
N TYR A 296 -8.30 8.34 3.16
CA TYR A 296 -7.70 8.28 4.49
C TYR A 296 -6.44 7.41 4.43
N VAL A 297 -5.29 8.04 4.57
CA VAL A 297 -3.99 7.36 4.63
C VAL A 297 -3.56 7.31 6.09
N ALA A 298 -3.23 6.13 6.61
CA ALA A 298 -2.75 5.97 7.97
C ALA A 298 -1.45 5.19 8.02
N CYS A 299 -0.62 5.53 9.02
CA CYS A 299 0.61 4.81 9.33
C CYS A 299 0.43 4.02 10.64
N ASP A 300 1.06 2.84 10.73
CA ASP A 300 1.04 2.00 11.93
C ASP A 300 1.55 2.74 13.18
N ALA A 301 1.05 2.42 14.36
CA ALA A 301 1.42 3.02 15.63
C ALA A 301 2.81 2.61 16.15
N VAL A 302 3.66 2.12 15.25
CA VAL A 302 5.09 1.84 15.43
C VAL A 302 5.88 2.98 14.79
N TRP A 303 6.99 3.37 15.41
CA TRP A 303 7.86 4.40 14.85
C TRP A 303 8.42 3.97 13.48
N GLY A 304 8.14 4.76 12.46
CA GLY A 304 8.61 4.62 11.09
C GLY A 304 8.66 5.97 10.39
N THR A 305 8.97 5.96 9.10
CA THR A 305 9.15 7.19 8.31
C THR A 305 8.44 7.08 6.97
N LEU A 306 7.51 7.99 6.73
CA LEU A 306 6.94 8.28 5.41
C LEU A 306 7.74 9.42 4.78
N ARG A 307 8.42 9.17 3.68
CA ARG A 307 9.12 10.18 2.89
C ARG A 307 8.40 10.41 1.57
N VAL A 308 8.16 11.66 1.24
CA VAL A 308 7.57 12.04 -0.05
C VAL A 308 8.30 13.21 -0.68
N ASP A 309 8.32 13.31 -2.01
CA ASP A 309 8.87 14.51 -2.67
C ASP A 309 7.80 15.62 -2.78
N SER A 310 6.53 15.22 -2.88
CA SER A 310 5.39 16.13 -2.84
C SER A 310 4.20 15.53 -2.10
N LEU A 311 3.47 16.38 -1.37
CA LEU A 311 2.26 16.03 -0.65
C LEU A 311 1.15 17.03 -0.97
N THR A 312 0.05 16.53 -1.52
CA THR A 312 -1.17 17.31 -1.73
C THR A 312 -2.35 16.62 -1.05
N ILE A 313 -3.03 17.34 -0.18
CA ILE A 313 -4.26 16.89 0.47
C ILE A 313 -5.40 17.83 0.09
N ASP A 314 -6.36 17.29 -0.66
CA ASP A 314 -7.57 18.00 -1.07
C ASP A 314 -8.67 17.92 -0.02
N SER A 315 -9.75 18.67 -0.23
CA SER A 315 -10.89 18.70 0.70
C SER A 315 -11.43 17.29 0.92
N GLY A 316 -11.33 16.81 2.15
CA GLY A 316 -11.76 15.48 2.50
C GLY A 316 -10.61 14.53 2.84
N GLY A 317 -9.40 14.78 2.35
CA GLY A 317 -8.26 13.92 2.62
C GLY A 317 -7.78 13.97 4.07
N VAL A 318 -7.28 12.84 4.56
CA VAL A 318 -6.61 12.72 5.86
C VAL A 318 -5.34 11.90 5.71
N LEU A 319 -4.24 12.40 6.27
CA LEU A 319 -3.02 11.64 6.54
C LEU A 319 -2.86 11.52 8.05
N ASP A 320 -3.08 10.34 8.62
CA ASP A 320 -2.81 10.06 10.03
C ASP A 320 -1.42 9.46 10.18
N LEU A 321 -0.51 10.25 10.76
CA LEU A 321 0.86 9.81 10.98
C LEU A 321 1.02 8.87 12.17
N SER A 322 0.02 8.78 13.06
CA SER A 322 0.15 8.14 14.37
C SER A 322 1.43 8.60 15.10
N LYS A 323 2.50 7.79 15.14
CA LYS A 323 3.82 8.14 15.71
C LYS A 323 4.89 8.43 14.65
N ASN A 324 4.58 8.24 13.38
CA ASN A 324 5.56 8.23 12.30
C ASN A 324 6.10 9.61 11.98
N TYR A 325 7.33 9.61 11.49
CA TYR A 325 7.98 10.74 10.87
C TYR A 325 7.42 10.95 9.47
N LEU A 326 7.15 12.21 9.11
CA LEU A 326 6.89 12.62 7.75
C LEU A 326 8.03 13.53 7.29
N ILE A 327 8.64 13.18 6.16
CA ILE A 327 9.64 14.00 5.48
C ILE A 327 9.07 14.37 4.13
N VAL A 328 8.91 15.66 3.87
CA VAL A 328 8.59 16.18 2.54
C VAL A 328 9.88 16.75 1.96
N ASP A 329 10.54 15.96 1.12
CA ASP A 329 11.82 16.27 0.45
C ASP A 329 11.56 16.91 -0.91
N TRP A 330 11.25 18.20 -0.89
CA TRP A 330 10.70 18.84 -2.07
C TRP A 330 11.77 19.15 -3.11
N THR A 331 11.45 18.86 -4.37
CA THR A 331 12.25 19.29 -5.52
C THR A 331 11.52 20.45 -6.21
N GLY A 332 12.21 21.57 -6.47
CA GLY A 332 11.61 22.74 -7.14
C GLY A 332 12.08 24.09 -6.60
N GLU A 333 11.28 25.14 -6.81
CA GLU A 333 11.64 26.52 -6.39
C GLU A 333 10.87 27.02 -5.17
N SER A 334 9.79 26.36 -4.76
CA SER A 334 8.94 26.81 -3.65
C SER A 334 8.90 25.81 -2.50
N ASN A 335 9.30 26.28 -1.33
CA ASN A 335 9.21 25.54 -0.08
C ASN A 335 7.72 25.30 0.31
N PRO A 336 7.29 24.04 0.51
CA PRO A 336 5.90 23.70 0.79
C PRO A 336 5.50 23.87 2.27
N TYR A 337 6.38 24.39 3.14
CA TYR A 337 6.14 24.46 4.59
C TYR A 337 4.78 25.05 4.98
N ASP A 338 4.40 26.20 4.39
CA ASP A 338 3.13 26.85 4.74
C ASP A 338 1.91 25.98 4.39
N THR A 339 1.99 25.21 3.30
CA THR A 339 0.96 24.24 2.91
C THR A 339 0.88 23.09 3.92
N ILE A 340 2.03 22.51 4.28
CA ILE A 340 2.12 21.42 5.26
C ILE A 340 1.63 21.87 6.65
N TRP A 341 2.05 23.06 7.10
CA TRP A 341 1.59 23.66 8.36
C TRP A 341 0.08 23.91 8.33
N GLY A 342 -0.46 24.37 7.19
CA GLY A 342 -1.90 24.53 6.99
C GLY A 342 -2.66 23.22 7.15
N TYR A 343 -2.17 22.13 6.57
CA TYR A 343 -2.79 20.80 6.73
C TYR A 343 -2.77 20.30 8.17
N ILE A 344 -1.72 20.59 8.94
CA ILE A 344 -1.66 20.22 10.37
C ILE A 344 -2.63 21.11 11.18
N GLY A 345 -2.64 22.41 10.91
CA GLY A 345 -3.53 23.36 11.59
C GLY A 345 -5.01 23.05 11.40
N THR A 346 -5.41 22.57 10.22
CA THR A 346 -6.79 22.10 9.99
C THR A 346 -7.12 20.82 10.78
N ALA A 347 -6.14 19.93 10.95
CA ALA A 347 -6.30 18.68 11.68
C ALA A 347 -6.35 18.88 13.21
N TYR A 348 -5.59 19.84 13.72
CA TYR A 348 -5.45 20.17 15.15
C TYR A 348 -6.81 20.33 15.85
N ASN A 349 -7.79 21.00 15.22
CA ASN A 349 -9.17 21.15 15.71
C ASN A 349 -9.27 21.47 17.21
N GLY A 350 -8.49 22.46 17.67
CA GLY A 350 -8.42 22.87 19.07
C GLY A 350 -7.79 21.83 20.02
N GLY A 351 -6.90 20.99 19.51
CA GLY A 351 -6.21 19.94 20.26
C GLY A 351 -6.93 18.58 20.27
N ASN A 352 -8.03 18.45 19.54
CA ASN A 352 -8.76 17.17 19.46
C ASN A 352 -8.22 16.23 18.38
N TRP A 353 -7.40 16.72 17.44
CA TRP A 353 -6.79 15.92 16.37
C TRP A 353 -7.80 15.11 15.51
N THR A 354 -9.02 15.62 15.40
CA THR A 354 -10.12 15.03 14.62
C THR A 354 -10.41 15.75 13.31
N GLY A 355 -9.67 16.83 13.04
CA GLY A 355 -9.81 17.58 11.80
C GLY A 355 -9.21 16.83 10.59
N ARG A 356 -9.42 17.38 9.40
CA ARG A 356 -8.84 16.86 8.15
C ARG A 356 -7.48 17.50 7.86
N GLY A 357 -6.70 16.90 6.94
CA GLY A 357 -5.32 17.30 6.67
C GLY A 357 -4.33 16.29 7.25
N ILE A 358 -3.23 16.76 7.83
CA ILE A 358 -2.22 15.89 8.45
C ILE A 358 -2.51 15.81 9.95
N THR A 359 -2.99 14.67 10.41
CA THR A 359 -3.37 14.41 11.80
C THR A 359 -2.46 13.37 12.46
N THR A 360 -2.67 13.18 13.76
CA THR A 360 -2.13 12.06 14.52
C THR A 360 -3.20 11.50 15.45
N SER A 361 -3.41 10.19 15.40
CA SER A 361 -4.23 9.44 16.37
C SER A 361 -3.63 9.38 17.79
N GLU A 362 -2.39 9.84 17.96
CA GLU A 362 -1.68 9.88 19.24
C GLU A 362 -1.68 11.28 19.88
N GLY A 363 -2.26 12.28 19.22
CA GLY A 363 -2.32 13.66 19.69
C GLY A 363 -3.37 13.85 20.78
N ASP A 364 -3.16 14.88 21.60
CA ASP A 364 -4.12 15.35 22.59
C ASP A 364 -4.06 16.89 22.71
N SER A 365 -4.79 17.48 23.65
CA SER A 365 -4.91 18.94 23.76
C SER A 365 -3.82 19.63 24.59
N SER A 366 -2.86 18.89 25.13
CA SER A 366 -1.94 19.40 26.17
C SER A 366 -0.53 18.82 26.18
N VAL A 367 -0.35 17.57 25.74
CA VAL A 367 0.93 16.85 25.79
C VAL A 367 1.44 16.61 24.39
N LYS A 368 0.72 15.85 23.56
CA LYS A 368 1.22 15.41 22.25
C LYS A 368 0.60 16.16 21.07
N ALA A 369 1.44 16.49 20.09
CA ALA A 369 1.10 17.26 18.89
C ALA A 369 1.96 16.87 17.68
N LEU A 370 1.61 17.33 16.48
CA LEU A 370 2.50 17.26 15.31
C LEU A 370 3.36 18.51 15.18
N GLY A 371 4.65 18.39 15.52
CA GLY A 371 5.60 19.46 15.27
C GLY A 371 6.04 19.46 13.81
N ALA A 372 6.12 20.64 13.20
CA ALA A 372 6.55 20.82 11.81
C ALA A 372 7.67 21.86 11.69
N MET A 373 8.74 21.52 10.99
CA MET A 373 9.90 22.38 10.76
C MET A 373 10.29 22.44 9.29
N ASP A 374 10.57 23.66 8.83
CA ASP A 374 11.37 23.90 7.63
C ASP A 374 12.86 23.72 7.98
N ASN A 375 13.53 22.74 7.36
CA ASN A 375 14.92 22.41 7.71
C ASN A 375 15.93 23.49 7.27
N THR A 376 15.50 24.53 6.53
CA THR A 376 16.33 25.72 6.28
C THR A 376 16.42 26.67 7.49
N PHE A 377 15.48 26.58 8.43
CA PHE A 377 15.36 27.50 9.56
C PHE A 377 16.41 27.34 10.68
N PRO A 378 16.69 26.12 11.19
CA PRO A 378 17.69 25.98 12.25
C PRO A 378 19.08 26.42 11.77
N ALA A 379 19.87 27.03 12.67
CA ALA A 379 21.22 27.49 12.35
C ALA A 379 22.15 26.36 11.86
N THR A 380 21.83 25.12 12.24
CA THR A 380 22.42 23.91 11.68
C THR A 380 21.26 23.00 11.29
N PRO A 381 20.94 22.89 9.99
CA PRO A 381 19.97 21.94 9.47
C PRO A 381 20.22 20.53 9.99
N TYR A 382 19.15 19.79 10.25
CA TYR A 382 19.25 18.37 10.51
C TYR A 382 19.87 17.68 9.30
N SER A 383 20.80 16.76 9.54
CA SER A 383 21.35 15.86 8.51
C SER A 383 20.67 14.49 8.50
N GLU A 384 19.96 14.16 9.58
CA GLU A 384 19.21 12.92 9.76
C GLU A 384 17.90 13.22 10.51
N PHE A 385 16.81 12.55 10.12
CA PHE A 385 15.49 12.66 10.75
C PHE A 385 14.72 11.35 10.49
N GLY A 386 14.13 10.74 11.53
CA GLY A 386 13.42 9.46 11.39
C GLY A 386 14.28 8.34 10.79
N GLY A 387 15.60 8.33 11.06
CA GLY A 387 16.54 7.37 10.47
C GLY A 387 16.80 7.56 8.96
N GLN A 388 16.37 8.67 8.36
CA GLN A 388 16.62 9.02 6.96
C GLN A 388 17.55 10.23 6.87
N SER A 389 18.43 10.25 5.87
CA SER A 389 19.21 11.45 5.54
C SER A 389 18.29 12.55 5.05
N VAL A 390 18.50 13.77 5.53
CA VAL A 390 17.73 14.96 5.16
C VAL A 390 18.70 16.13 4.91
N ASP A 391 18.23 17.11 4.16
CA ASP A 391 18.96 18.34 3.90
C ASP A 391 18.03 19.56 4.02
N ALA A 392 18.51 20.72 3.61
CA ALA A 392 17.78 21.97 3.73
C ALA A 392 16.48 22.01 2.89
N SER A 393 16.34 21.17 1.86
CA SER A 393 15.13 21.01 1.02
C SER A 393 14.09 20.08 1.65
N CYS A 394 14.15 19.84 2.96
CA CYS A 394 13.17 19.01 3.66
C CYS A 394 12.25 19.85 4.56
N VAL A 395 10.94 19.56 4.53
CA VAL A 395 10.02 19.86 5.62
C VAL A 395 9.90 18.61 6.49
N LEU A 396 10.13 18.77 7.78
CA LEU A 396 10.21 17.69 8.77
C LEU A 396 9.01 17.76 9.69
N VAL A 397 8.25 16.68 9.79
CA VAL A 397 7.07 16.56 10.67
C VAL A 397 7.20 15.31 11.52
N ARG A 398 6.87 15.43 12.81
CA ARG A 398 6.81 14.28 13.72
C ARG A 398 5.78 14.49 14.82
N LEU A 399 5.32 13.38 15.39
CA LEU A 399 4.70 13.42 16.71
C LEU A 399 5.74 13.91 17.73
N THR A 400 5.40 14.96 18.47
CA THR A 400 6.23 15.52 19.52
C THR A 400 5.38 16.11 20.64
N LEU A 401 6.02 16.77 21.60
CA LEU A 401 5.37 17.45 22.71
C LEU A 401 5.04 18.90 22.35
N TYR A 402 3.93 19.43 22.86
CA TYR A 402 3.69 20.87 22.74
C TYR A 402 4.83 21.67 23.39
N GLY A 403 5.30 22.70 22.69
CA GLY A 403 6.45 23.50 23.09
C GLY A 403 7.80 22.99 22.59
N ASP A 404 7.89 21.83 21.95
CA ASP A 404 9.11 21.35 21.28
C ASP A 404 9.29 22.07 19.93
N ALA A 405 9.72 23.33 20.00
CA ALA A 405 9.82 24.20 18.83
C ALA A 405 10.94 23.77 17.86
N ASN A 406 11.97 23.02 18.28
CA ASN A 406 12.97 22.49 17.35
C ASN A 406 12.70 21.07 16.85
N VAL A 407 11.58 20.44 17.25
CA VAL A 407 11.21 19.07 16.89
C VAL A 407 12.30 18.04 17.22
N ASP A 408 13.11 18.30 18.26
CA ASP A 408 14.17 17.37 18.71
C ASP A 408 13.64 16.29 19.67
N GLY A 409 12.35 16.38 20.00
CA GLY A 409 11.64 15.47 20.86
C GLY A 409 11.77 15.75 22.34
N THR A 410 12.40 16.86 22.74
CA THR A 410 12.56 17.28 24.13
C THR A 410 12.26 18.76 24.30
N VAL A 411 11.27 19.10 25.13
CA VAL A 411 10.96 20.50 25.44
C VAL A 411 11.98 21.03 26.44
N ASN A 412 12.82 21.98 26.03
CA ASN A 412 13.89 22.50 26.88
C ASN A 412 14.14 24.01 26.69
N TYR A 413 15.24 24.51 27.26
CA TYR A 413 15.64 25.91 27.15
C TYR A 413 15.77 26.42 25.70
N SER A 414 16.23 25.56 24.78
CA SER A 414 16.34 25.88 23.35
C SER A 414 14.99 26.31 22.76
N ASP A 415 13.90 25.72 23.22
CA ASP A 415 12.56 25.98 22.69
C ASP A 415 11.94 27.20 23.35
N LEU A 416 12.13 27.34 24.67
CA LEU A 416 11.78 28.56 25.39
C LEU A 416 12.45 29.77 24.76
N LEU A 417 13.72 29.66 24.37
CA LEU A 417 14.44 30.73 23.70
C LEU A 417 13.77 31.11 22.37
N LYS A 418 13.36 30.15 21.53
CA LYS A 418 12.65 30.43 20.27
C LYS A 418 11.32 31.13 20.51
N LEU A 419 10.52 30.60 21.44
CA LEU A 419 9.25 31.20 21.83
C LEU A 419 9.44 32.64 22.31
N SER A 420 10.42 32.86 23.21
CA SER A 420 10.68 34.18 23.80
C SER A 420 11.07 35.25 22.78
N GLN A 421 11.86 34.87 21.77
CA GLN A 421 12.28 35.77 20.70
C GLN A 421 11.11 36.20 19.80
N ASN A 422 10.02 35.44 19.81
CA ASN A 422 8.86 35.65 18.96
C ASN A 422 7.60 36.05 19.75
N TYR A 423 7.69 36.21 21.08
CA TYR A 423 6.53 36.50 21.93
C TYR A 423 5.77 37.76 21.50
N ASN A 424 4.43 37.68 21.51
CA ASN A 424 3.48 38.68 21.02
C ASN A 424 3.65 39.07 19.54
N GLN A 425 4.27 38.23 18.72
CA GLN A 425 4.38 38.44 17.27
C GLN A 425 3.43 37.51 16.52
N SER A 426 2.87 38.03 15.42
CA SER A 426 2.04 37.28 14.48
C SER A 426 2.83 36.80 13.26
N GLY A 427 2.20 35.97 12.41
CA GLY A 427 2.86 35.36 11.25
C GLY A 427 3.90 34.32 11.66
N LYS A 428 3.75 33.76 12.86
CA LYS A 428 4.65 32.74 13.41
C LYS A 428 4.12 31.34 13.11
N ARG A 429 4.96 30.37 13.40
CA ARG A 429 4.81 28.94 13.05
C ARG A 429 5.39 28.12 14.20
N TRP A 430 5.22 26.80 14.12
CA TRP A 430 5.70 25.87 15.13
C TRP A 430 7.16 26.12 15.54
N TYR A 431 8.07 26.25 14.57
CA TYR A 431 9.50 26.45 14.84
C TYR A 431 9.88 27.81 15.44
N HIS A 432 8.93 28.75 15.52
CA HIS A 432 9.06 30.01 16.25
C HIS A 432 8.51 29.94 17.68
N GLY A 433 7.84 28.84 18.06
CA GLY A 433 7.19 28.65 19.35
C GLY A 433 5.66 28.75 19.34
N ASP A 434 4.99 28.80 18.18
CA ASP A 434 3.52 28.75 18.08
C ASP A 434 3.07 27.27 18.12
N SER A 435 2.72 26.82 19.32
CA SER A 435 2.31 25.44 19.60
C SER A 435 0.80 25.25 19.45
N THR A 436 0.04 26.34 19.29
CA THR A 436 -1.43 26.33 19.14
C THR A 436 -1.91 26.44 17.70
N TYR A 437 -1.01 26.61 16.75
CA TYR A 437 -1.27 26.74 15.31
C TYR A 437 -2.17 27.94 14.96
N ASP A 438 -2.21 28.97 15.80
CA ASP A 438 -3.05 30.16 15.60
C ASP A 438 -2.33 31.29 14.83
N GLY A 439 -1.04 31.11 14.54
CA GLY A 439 -0.19 32.04 13.81
C GLY A 439 0.40 33.15 14.68
N VAL A 440 0.21 33.11 16.00
CA VAL A 440 0.71 34.05 16.99
C VAL A 440 1.46 33.29 18.09
N VAL A 441 2.57 33.86 18.57
CA VAL A 441 3.26 33.31 19.75
C VAL A 441 2.85 34.12 20.97
N ASN A 442 2.16 33.53 21.94
CA ASN A 442 1.58 34.24 23.08
C ASN A 442 1.43 33.33 24.33
N TYR A 443 0.60 33.76 25.29
CA TYR A 443 0.36 33.07 26.55
C TYR A 443 -0.06 31.59 26.38
N PRO A 444 -1.09 31.25 25.57
CA PRO A 444 -1.42 29.86 25.24
C PRO A 444 -0.24 28.96 24.88
N ASP A 445 0.69 29.40 24.03
CA ASP A 445 1.84 28.59 23.63
C ASP A 445 2.82 28.38 24.77
N MET A 446 3.09 29.45 25.54
CA MET A 446 3.97 29.37 26.70
C MET A 446 3.40 28.46 27.78
N LEU A 447 2.08 28.46 27.97
CA LEU A 447 1.41 27.55 28.88
C LEU A 447 1.68 26.10 28.47
N LEU A 448 1.48 25.75 27.21
CA LEU A 448 1.74 24.40 26.71
C LEU A 448 3.22 23.99 26.84
N LEU A 449 4.15 24.90 26.52
CA LEU A 449 5.59 24.65 26.73
C LEU A 449 5.92 24.39 28.19
N SER A 450 5.37 25.21 29.11
CA SER A 450 5.65 25.08 30.54
C SER A 450 5.17 23.76 31.12
N GLN A 451 4.05 23.24 30.61
CA GLN A 451 3.45 21.97 31.02
C GLN A 451 4.33 20.77 30.66
N ASN A 452 5.08 20.89 29.57
CA ASN A 452 5.92 19.82 29.03
C ASN A 452 7.43 20.07 29.27
N TYR A 453 7.81 21.10 30.03
CA TYR A 453 9.21 21.48 30.17
C TYR A 453 10.07 20.38 30.81
N ASN A 454 11.22 20.09 30.21
CA ASN A 454 12.11 18.96 30.49
C ASN A 454 11.52 17.57 30.24
N GLU A 455 10.40 17.48 29.51
CA GLU A 455 9.90 16.21 29.01
C GLU A 455 10.47 15.89 27.64
N SER A 456 10.62 14.59 27.40
CA SER A 456 10.91 14.05 26.09
C SER A 456 9.76 13.14 25.67
N ILE A 457 9.40 13.15 24.39
CA ILE A 457 8.58 12.05 23.88
C ILE A 457 9.43 10.78 23.97
N GLU A 458 8.85 9.66 24.41
CA GLU A 458 9.53 8.35 24.39
C GLU A 458 9.75 7.94 22.92
N ASP A 459 10.88 8.39 22.38
CA ASP A 459 11.48 7.83 21.19
C ASP A 459 12.55 6.82 21.63
N PHE A 460 12.75 5.77 20.84
CA PHE A 460 13.44 4.53 21.23
C PHE A 460 14.94 4.68 21.60
N ASP A 461 15.46 5.91 21.77
CA ASP A 461 16.90 6.18 21.91
C ASP A 461 17.35 6.87 23.21
N ARG A 462 16.54 6.92 24.28
CA ARG A 462 17.08 7.33 25.59
C ARG A 462 16.37 6.78 26.82
N MET A 463 16.63 5.51 27.11
CA MET A 463 16.39 4.92 28.43
C MET A 463 17.45 5.38 29.44
N GLU A 464 17.61 6.69 29.66
CA GLU A 464 18.42 7.23 30.76
C GLU A 464 18.14 8.73 30.99
N ARG A 465 16.97 9.08 31.59
CA ARG A 465 16.85 10.15 32.60
C ARG A 465 15.47 10.21 33.24
N SER A 466 15.50 10.56 34.52
CA SER A 466 14.51 10.31 35.55
C SER A 466 13.26 11.18 35.48
N SER A 467 12.14 10.62 35.95
CA SER A 467 10.92 11.29 36.39
C SER A 467 11.22 12.45 37.36
N SER A 468 11.51 13.64 36.84
CA SER A 468 11.46 14.89 37.60
C SER A 468 10.00 15.19 37.94
N SER A 469 9.73 15.69 39.13
CA SER A 469 8.38 16.14 39.49
C SER A 469 8.02 17.43 38.73
N ALA A 470 6.72 17.69 38.53
CA ALA A 470 6.24 18.93 37.90
C ALA A 470 6.82 20.20 38.58
N ALA A 471 7.01 20.16 39.91
CA ALA A 471 7.59 21.27 40.67
C ALA A 471 9.08 21.50 40.35
N GLU A 472 9.86 20.44 40.16
CA GLU A 472 11.29 20.53 39.79
C GLU A 472 11.46 21.07 38.37
N ARG A 473 10.60 20.62 37.45
CA ARG A 473 10.56 21.13 36.07
C ARG A 473 10.24 22.61 36.04
N MET A 474 9.29 23.06 36.86
CA MET A 474 8.89 24.47 36.91
C MET A 474 9.98 25.37 37.51
N ALA A 475 10.64 24.91 38.57
CA ALA A 475 11.75 25.64 39.17
C ALA A 475 12.89 25.82 38.15
N GLN A 476 13.15 24.80 37.33
CA GLN A 476 14.14 24.86 36.26
C GLN A 476 13.70 25.82 35.15
N LEU A 477 12.45 25.78 34.71
CA LEU A 477 11.91 26.71 33.71
C LEU A 477 12.07 28.17 34.15
N LEU A 478 11.74 28.48 35.41
CA LEU A 478 11.92 29.83 35.96
C LEU A 478 13.39 30.24 36.01
N ALA A 479 14.28 29.33 36.39
CA ALA A 479 15.72 29.59 36.40
C ALA A 479 16.23 29.91 35.00
N ASP A 480 15.79 29.14 34.00
CA ASP A 480 16.23 29.27 32.61
C ASP A 480 15.57 30.46 31.89
N ALA A 481 14.35 30.85 32.28
CA ALA A 481 13.66 32.04 31.78
C ALA A 481 14.29 33.37 32.26
N THR A 482 15.05 33.34 33.36
CA THR A 482 15.57 34.54 34.02
C THR A 482 16.57 35.26 33.12
N GLY A 483 16.23 36.50 32.71
CA GLY A 483 17.10 37.35 31.89
C GLY A 483 17.00 37.14 30.38
N VAL A 484 16.15 36.22 29.93
CA VAL A 484 15.88 35.95 28.51
C VAL A 484 14.50 36.45 28.09
N LEU A 485 13.50 36.28 28.97
CA LEU A 485 12.13 36.75 28.69
C LEU A 485 11.98 38.27 28.88
N GLY A 486 11.17 38.88 28.01
CA GLY A 486 10.66 40.24 28.22
C GLY A 486 9.71 40.31 29.42
N LYS A 487 9.44 41.53 29.90
CA LYS A 487 8.60 41.76 31.09
C LYS A 487 7.22 41.07 30.99
N ASP A 488 6.55 41.24 29.86
CA ASP A 488 5.18 40.74 29.68
C ASP A 488 5.14 39.20 29.69
N ALA A 489 6.05 38.55 28.96
CA ALA A 489 6.21 37.09 28.97
C ALA A 489 6.57 36.55 30.38
N MET A 490 7.38 37.30 31.14
CA MET A 490 7.73 36.92 32.51
C MET A 490 6.52 37.04 33.46
N GLU A 491 5.68 38.07 33.33
CA GLU A 491 4.44 38.21 34.12
C GLU A 491 3.48 37.05 33.83
N ASP A 492 3.32 36.70 32.56
CA ASP A 492 2.52 35.58 32.09
C ASP A 492 3.07 34.23 32.62
N LEU A 493 4.39 34.03 32.61
CA LEU A 493 5.02 32.81 33.14
C LEU A 493 4.77 32.68 34.64
N LEU A 494 4.95 33.78 35.39
CA LEU A 494 4.67 33.82 36.82
C LEU A 494 3.20 33.53 37.14
N ALA A 495 2.27 33.97 36.28
CA ALA A 495 0.84 33.64 36.41
C ALA A 495 0.58 32.14 36.22
N ILE A 496 1.28 31.47 35.31
CA ILE A 496 1.19 30.00 35.16
C ILE A 496 1.69 29.32 36.44
N VAL A 497 2.87 29.71 36.95
CA VAL A 497 3.43 29.16 38.21
C VAL A 497 2.42 29.27 39.35
N ALA A 498 1.77 30.43 39.47
CA ALA A 498 0.87 30.73 40.57
C ALA A 498 -0.40 29.86 40.57
N ASN A 499 -0.83 29.37 39.41
CA ASN A 499 -2.03 28.54 39.27
C ASN A 499 -1.75 27.03 39.46
N TRP A 500 -0.48 26.65 39.64
CA TRP A 500 -0.03 25.25 39.74
C TRP A 500 0.38 24.85 41.17
N GLN A 501 0.34 25.79 42.12
CA GLN A 501 0.42 25.53 43.56
C GLN A 501 -0.97 25.28 44.14
#